data_AF-A0A7G5BWU0-F1
#
_entry.id   AF-A0A7G5BWU0-F1
#
_cell.length_a   1.000
_cell.length_b   1.000
_cell.length_c   1.000
_cell.angle_alpha   90.00
_cell.angle_beta   90.00
_cell.angle_gamma   90.00
#
_symmetry.space_group_name_H-M   'P 1'
#
loop_
_entity.id
_entity.type
_entity.pdbx_description
1 polymer ?
#
loop_
_entity_poly.entity_id
_entity_poly.type
_entity_poly.pdbx_seq_one_letter_code
_entity_poly.pdbx_strand_id
1 'polypeptide(L)'
;MYIGVSPNVIAFSAYYLLPIVLKTKIRMILMRKVIISLISIIIFCSYPHIYANPPSNTTIKIYNNDQLLDISSNAIIKENQVLVPFRQFFEIFGANVFWNASKKTATATKDNFSITVEQSSFRSWINKEEHKMTQAPIIFNQSLYISLRYASEALGLSIQYDKNPISVFLYQLDNDFKRIIESISDHRNEIEQKHSIKILYISVLNNRLWIEIRSYGDIERVFTQEEIQAISDTIYKILGKTIDFELSIQECCTRDADFTGIVTEIDIEKNGF
;
A
#
# COMPACT_ATOMS: atom_id res chain seq x y z
N MET A 1 -22.17 44.01 -89.43
CA MET A 1 -21.93 44.88 -88.26
C MET A 1 -21.58 43.98 -87.09
N TYR A 2 -20.29 43.64 -86.94
CA TYR A 2 -19.82 42.78 -85.85
C TYR A 2 -19.55 43.65 -84.62
N ILE A 3 -20.38 43.48 -83.60
CA ILE A 3 -20.18 44.14 -82.30
C ILE A 3 -19.22 43.26 -81.52
N GLY A 4 -17.94 43.62 -81.52
CA GLY A 4 -16.91 42.93 -80.76
C GLY A 4 -17.13 43.16 -79.26
N VAL A 5 -17.57 42.13 -78.55
CA VAL A 5 -17.59 42.12 -77.08
C VAL A 5 -16.17 41.84 -76.62
N SER A 6 -15.60 42.73 -75.80
CA SER A 6 -14.19 42.64 -75.42
C SER A 6 -13.90 41.38 -74.59
N PRO A 7 -12.71 40.74 -74.73
CA PRO A 7 -12.34 39.54 -73.99
C PRO A 7 -12.30 39.73 -72.47
N ASN A 8 -12.29 40.99 -72.00
CA ASN A 8 -12.12 41.34 -70.60
C ASN A 8 -13.37 41.10 -69.75
N VAL A 9 -14.55 40.97 -70.35
CA VAL A 9 -15.80 40.78 -69.59
C VAL A 9 -15.99 39.32 -69.13
N ILE A 10 -15.48 38.35 -69.90
CA ILE A 10 -15.60 36.92 -69.55
C ILE A 10 -14.51 36.50 -68.54
N ALA A 11 -13.32 37.12 -68.60
CA ALA A 11 -12.25 36.87 -67.63
C ALA A 11 -12.58 37.38 -66.22
N PHE A 12 -13.40 38.44 -66.11
CA PHE A 12 -13.74 39.02 -64.80
C PHE A 12 -14.63 38.08 -63.96
N SER A 13 -15.58 37.35 -64.55
CA SER A 13 -16.50 36.49 -63.76
C SER A 13 -15.84 35.22 -63.20
N ALA A 14 -14.89 34.64 -63.93
CA ALA A 14 -14.18 33.43 -63.49
C ALA A 14 -13.17 33.70 -62.35
N TYR A 15 -12.56 34.90 -62.33
CA TYR A 15 -11.55 35.28 -61.33
C TYR A 15 -12.15 35.46 -59.92
N TYR A 16 -13.41 35.88 -59.82
CA TYR A 16 -14.10 36.02 -58.53
C TYR A 16 -14.72 34.72 -57.99
N LEU A 17 -15.06 33.75 -58.85
CA LEU A 17 -15.72 32.50 -58.42
C LEU A 17 -14.74 31.42 -57.93
N LEU A 18 -13.55 31.31 -58.52
CA LEU A 18 -12.48 30.38 -58.10
C LEU A 18 -12.07 30.49 -56.62
N PRO A 19 -11.81 31.68 -56.04
CA PRO A 19 -11.43 31.80 -54.63
C PRO A 19 -12.60 31.48 -53.68
N ILE A 20 -13.85 31.66 -54.10
CA ILE A 20 -15.05 31.32 -53.31
C ILE A 20 -15.23 29.80 -53.22
N VAL A 21 -15.12 29.10 -54.36
CA VAL A 21 -15.22 27.63 -54.42
C VAL A 21 -14.03 26.95 -53.70
N LEU A 22 -12.84 27.54 -53.76
CA LEU A 22 -11.67 27.03 -53.05
C LEU A 22 -11.80 27.20 -51.52
N LYS A 23 -12.30 28.37 -51.06
CA LYS A 23 -12.57 28.63 -49.64
C LYS A 23 -13.64 27.69 -49.07
N THR A 24 -14.69 27.36 -49.82
CA THR A 24 -15.72 26.42 -49.36
C THR A 24 -15.21 24.98 -49.30
N LYS A 25 -14.41 24.51 -50.29
CA LYS A 25 -13.76 23.20 -50.21
C LYS A 25 -12.76 23.07 -49.06
N ILE A 26 -11.94 24.10 -48.83
CA ILE A 26 -10.98 24.10 -47.71
C ILE A 26 -11.73 24.11 -46.38
N ARG A 27 -12.79 24.92 -46.23
CA ARG A 27 -13.63 24.93 -45.03
C ARG A 27 -14.31 23.59 -44.77
N MET A 28 -14.79 22.90 -45.81
CA MET A 28 -15.35 21.55 -45.68
C MET A 28 -14.31 20.50 -45.26
N ILE A 29 -13.10 20.55 -45.82
CA ILE A 29 -12.01 19.64 -45.43
C ILE A 29 -11.54 19.91 -43.99
N LEU A 30 -11.46 21.18 -43.59
CA LEU A 30 -11.10 21.59 -42.23
C LEU A 30 -12.16 21.13 -41.22
N MET A 31 -13.46 21.32 -41.52
CA MET A 31 -14.55 20.87 -40.65
C MET A 31 -14.61 19.34 -40.55
N ARG A 32 -14.31 18.60 -41.62
CA ARG A 32 -14.25 17.13 -41.60
C ARG A 32 -13.10 16.61 -40.71
N LYS A 33 -11.94 17.27 -40.71
CA LYS A 33 -10.82 16.92 -39.82
C LYS A 33 -11.13 17.22 -38.35
N VAL A 34 -11.82 18.33 -38.07
CA VAL A 34 -12.27 18.68 -36.70
C VAL A 34 -13.30 17.67 -36.20
N ILE A 35 -14.25 17.26 -37.03
CA ILE A 35 -15.26 16.24 -36.67
C ILE A 35 -14.59 14.88 -36.40
N ILE A 36 -13.62 14.47 -37.22
CA ILE A 36 -12.88 13.21 -36.99
C ILE A 36 -12.06 13.26 -35.69
N SER A 37 -11.44 14.40 -35.36
CA SER A 37 -10.71 14.61 -34.11
C SER A 37 -11.62 14.57 -32.87
N LEU A 38 -12.82 15.16 -32.96
CA LEU A 38 -13.80 15.13 -31.87
C LEU A 38 -14.37 13.72 -31.64
N ILE A 39 -14.58 12.94 -32.72
CA ILE A 39 -15.05 11.55 -32.62
C ILE A 39 -13.96 10.64 -32.01
N SER A 40 -12.68 10.85 -32.31
CA SER A 40 -11.59 10.05 -31.71
C SER A 40 -11.42 10.32 -30.21
N ILE A 41 -11.69 11.54 -29.73
CA ILE A 41 -11.68 11.89 -28.30
C ILE A 41 -12.82 11.20 -27.54
N ILE A 42 -14.01 11.10 -28.14
CA ILE A 42 -15.16 10.42 -27.53
C ILE A 42 -14.95 8.90 -27.43
N ILE A 43 -14.28 8.30 -28.42
CA ILE A 43 -13.91 6.87 -28.40
C ILE A 43 -12.83 6.59 -27.34
N PHE A 44 -11.93 7.55 -27.08
CA PHE A 44 -10.92 7.41 -26.04
C PHE A 44 -11.49 7.54 -24.61
N CYS A 45 -12.53 8.37 -24.42
CA CYS A 45 -13.21 8.51 -23.12
C CYS A 45 -14.24 7.41 -22.81
N SER A 46 -14.58 6.55 -23.78
CA SER A 46 -15.57 5.48 -23.60
C SER A 46 -14.94 4.10 -23.40
N TYR A 47 -13.61 4.01 -23.26
CA TYR A 47 -13.02 2.78 -22.74
C TYR A 47 -13.50 2.59 -21.31
N PRO A 48 -14.23 1.50 -21.00
CA PRO A 48 -14.53 1.19 -19.63
C PRO A 48 -13.18 1.02 -18.92
N HIS A 49 -12.90 1.91 -17.95
CA HIS A 49 -11.89 1.62 -16.96
C HIS A 49 -12.33 0.31 -16.29
N ILE A 50 -11.66 -0.78 -16.62
CA ILE A 50 -11.82 -2.05 -15.94
C ILE A 50 -11.25 -1.83 -14.55
N TYR A 51 -12.08 -1.32 -13.64
CA TYR A 51 -11.83 -1.47 -12.23
C TYR A 51 -11.99 -2.96 -11.96
N ALA A 52 -10.88 -3.62 -11.64
CA ALA A 52 -10.96 -4.94 -11.05
C ALA A 52 -11.84 -4.79 -9.80
N ASN A 53 -13.09 -5.26 -9.90
CA ASN A 53 -13.93 -5.36 -8.73
C ASN A 53 -13.18 -6.28 -7.76
N PRO A 54 -12.83 -5.81 -6.54
CA PRO A 54 -12.27 -6.72 -5.55
C PRO A 54 -13.27 -7.87 -5.38
N PRO A 55 -12.80 -9.12 -5.31
CA PRO A 55 -13.69 -10.27 -5.19
C PRO A 55 -14.67 -10.04 -4.03
N SER A 56 -15.96 -10.00 -4.37
CA SER A 56 -17.08 -9.63 -3.48
C SER A 56 -17.39 -10.66 -2.40
N ASN A 57 -16.44 -11.54 -2.07
CA ASN A 57 -16.51 -12.52 -0.99
C ASN A 57 -15.14 -12.72 -0.31
N THR A 58 -14.33 -11.66 -0.20
CA THR A 58 -13.00 -11.75 0.42
C THR A 58 -13.16 -12.25 1.86
N THR A 59 -12.95 -13.55 2.03
CA THR A 59 -13.08 -14.24 3.31
C THR A 59 -11.78 -14.04 4.05
N ILE A 60 -11.85 -13.35 5.17
CA ILE A 60 -10.71 -13.13 6.06
C ILE A 60 -10.66 -14.33 7.01
N LYS A 61 -9.54 -15.04 7.03
CA LYS A 61 -9.30 -16.11 8.01
C LYS A 61 -8.19 -15.67 8.94
N ILE A 62 -8.44 -15.69 10.24
CA ILE A 62 -7.46 -15.30 11.26
C ILE A 62 -7.14 -16.55 12.07
N TYR A 63 -5.87 -16.93 12.10
CA TYR A 63 -5.37 -18.09 12.83
C TYR A 63 -4.51 -17.65 14.00
N ASN A 64 -4.55 -18.39 15.10
CA ASN A 64 -3.58 -18.29 16.19
C ASN A 64 -2.97 -19.67 16.40
N ASN A 65 -1.66 -19.82 16.20
CA ASN A 65 -0.99 -21.13 16.21
C ASN A 65 -1.76 -22.19 15.39
N ASP A 66 -2.06 -21.88 14.13
CA ASP A 66 -2.83 -22.70 13.17
C ASP A 66 -4.31 -22.98 13.52
N GLN A 67 -4.80 -22.51 14.67
CA GLN A 67 -6.21 -22.61 15.02
C GLN A 67 -6.99 -21.42 14.45
N LEU A 68 -8.00 -21.69 13.62
CA LEU A 68 -8.92 -20.67 13.11
C LEU A 68 -9.68 -20.02 14.28
N LEU A 69 -9.64 -18.69 14.34
CA LEU A 69 -10.36 -17.91 15.34
C LEU A 69 -11.75 -17.52 14.84
N ASP A 70 -12.76 -17.63 15.70
CA ASP A 70 -14.15 -17.28 15.39
C ASP A 70 -14.32 -15.80 15.01
N ILE A 71 -13.42 -14.92 15.47
CA ILE A 71 -13.42 -13.49 15.11
C ILE A 71 -13.25 -13.24 13.60
N SER A 72 -12.79 -14.25 12.84
CA SER A 72 -12.67 -14.22 11.38
C SER A 72 -13.98 -13.79 10.69
N SER A 73 -15.14 -14.22 11.20
CA SER A 73 -16.44 -13.87 10.61
C SER A 73 -16.82 -12.41 10.77
N ASN A 74 -16.23 -11.72 11.74
CA ASN A 74 -16.54 -10.34 12.11
C ASN A 74 -15.46 -9.37 11.65
N ALA A 75 -14.34 -9.87 11.12
CA ALA A 75 -13.27 -9.07 10.58
C ALA A 75 -13.73 -8.36 9.30
N ILE A 76 -13.26 -7.12 9.11
CA ILE A 76 -13.58 -6.31 7.93
C ILE A 76 -12.31 -5.71 7.34
N ILE A 77 -12.35 -5.36 6.05
CA ILE A 77 -11.28 -4.61 5.41
C ILE A 77 -11.73 -3.17 5.24
N LYS A 78 -10.94 -2.23 5.76
CA LYS A 78 -11.15 -0.79 5.53
C LYS A 78 -9.81 -0.11 5.31
N GLU A 79 -9.74 0.72 4.27
CA GLU A 79 -8.51 1.46 3.91
C GLU A 79 -7.29 0.52 3.79
N ASN A 80 -7.49 -0.63 3.16
CA ASN A 80 -6.46 -1.65 2.95
C ASN A 80 -5.89 -2.27 4.25
N GLN A 81 -6.59 -2.15 5.38
CA GLN A 81 -6.26 -2.80 6.65
C GLN A 81 -7.35 -3.76 7.09
N VAL A 82 -6.94 -4.87 7.70
CA VAL A 82 -7.87 -5.78 8.39
C VAL A 82 -8.18 -5.20 9.77
N LEU A 83 -9.45 -4.99 10.03
CA LEU A 83 -9.99 -4.53 11.30
C LEU A 83 -10.75 -5.65 11.99
N VAL A 84 -10.65 -5.72 13.31
CA VAL A 84 -11.36 -6.69 14.15
C VAL A 84 -12.13 -6.00 15.29
N PRO A 85 -13.24 -6.58 15.78
CA PRO A 85 -13.92 -6.07 16.96
C PRO A 85 -12.97 -6.09 18.18
N PHE A 86 -12.71 -4.91 18.75
CA PHE A 86 -11.77 -4.72 19.87
C PHE A 86 -12.05 -5.70 21.01
N ARG A 87 -13.31 -5.80 21.44
CA ARG A 87 -13.72 -6.66 22.55
C ARG A 87 -13.40 -8.13 22.28
N GLN A 88 -13.92 -8.66 21.17
CA GLN A 88 -13.77 -10.08 20.83
C GLN A 88 -12.29 -10.46 20.69
N PHE A 89 -11.49 -9.59 20.07
CA PHE A 89 -10.06 -9.85 19.87
C PHE A 89 -9.34 -10.02 21.21
N PHE A 90 -9.48 -9.04 22.11
CA PHE A 90 -8.79 -9.08 23.40
C PHE A 90 -9.33 -10.16 24.36
N GLU A 91 -10.63 -10.46 24.31
CA GLU A 91 -11.24 -11.55 25.11
C GLU A 91 -10.74 -12.93 24.68
N ILE A 92 -10.51 -13.19 23.37
CA ILE A 92 -9.88 -14.44 22.90
C ILE A 92 -8.51 -14.67 23.52
N PHE A 93 -7.74 -13.60 23.75
CA PHE A 93 -6.44 -13.65 24.40
C PHE A 93 -6.51 -13.54 25.94
N GLY A 94 -7.71 -13.62 26.52
CA GLY A 94 -7.93 -13.69 27.97
C GLY A 94 -7.94 -12.35 28.70
N ALA A 95 -8.11 -11.23 27.98
CA ALA A 95 -8.25 -9.92 28.60
C ALA A 95 -9.72 -9.61 28.94
N ASN A 96 -9.93 -8.84 30.00
CA ASN A 96 -11.22 -8.26 30.34
C ASN A 96 -11.38 -6.92 29.63
N VAL A 97 -12.55 -6.68 29.01
CA VAL A 97 -12.79 -5.46 28.22
C VAL A 97 -13.89 -4.61 28.82
N PHE A 98 -13.56 -3.35 29.08
CA PHE A 98 -14.46 -2.32 29.60
C PHE A 98 -14.68 -1.20 28.58
N TRP A 99 -15.91 -0.72 28.47
CA TRP A 99 -16.28 0.44 27.66
C TRP A 99 -16.72 1.59 28.55
N ASN A 100 -16.09 2.75 28.39
CA ASN A 100 -16.50 3.99 29.01
C ASN A 100 -17.23 4.87 27.98
N ALA A 101 -18.55 4.95 28.10
CA ALA A 101 -19.39 5.69 27.16
C ALA A 101 -19.19 7.21 27.22
N SER A 102 -18.92 7.79 28.39
CA SER A 102 -18.75 9.25 28.51
C SER A 102 -17.45 9.71 27.87
N LYS A 103 -16.40 8.90 27.96
CA LYS A 103 -15.10 9.15 27.34
C LYS A 103 -14.95 8.54 25.94
N LYS A 104 -15.92 7.75 25.48
CA LYS A 104 -15.84 6.95 24.24
C LYS A 104 -14.54 6.13 24.14
N THR A 105 -14.16 5.50 25.25
CA THR A 105 -12.91 4.73 25.37
C THR A 105 -13.19 3.26 25.64
N ALA A 106 -12.42 2.39 24.99
CA ALA A 106 -12.37 0.96 25.30
C ALA A 106 -11.04 0.65 25.98
N THR A 107 -11.10 -0.12 27.06
CA THR A 107 -9.93 -0.57 27.82
C THR A 107 -9.95 -2.08 27.90
N ALA A 108 -8.85 -2.73 27.52
CA ALA A 108 -8.63 -4.16 27.75
C ALA A 108 -7.51 -4.36 28.77
N THR A 109 -7.71 -5.25 29.76
CA THR A 109 -6.73 -5.54 30.81
C THR A 109 -6.53 -7.04 31.00
N LYS A 110 -5.27 -7.45 31.19
CA LYS A 110 -4.87 -8.82 31.51
C LYS A 110 -3.56 -8.79 32.29
N ASP A 111 -3.52 -9.34 33.49
CA ASP A 111 -2.30 -9.35 34.33
C ASP A 111 -1.64 -7.96 34.41
N ASN A 112 -0.42 -7.81 33.90
CA ASN A 112 0.33 -6.54 33.84
C ASN A 112 0.13 -5.76 32.52
N PHE A 113 -0.71 -6.26 31.61
CA PHE A 113 -1.04 -5.62 30.34
C PHE A 113 -2.33 -4.80 30.44
N SER A 114 -2.29 -3.57 29.94
CA SER A 114 -3.45 -2.72 29.75
C SER A 114 -3.33 -1.96 28.44
N ILE A 115 -4.37 -1.98 27.62
CA ILE A 115 -4.50 -1.11 26.44
C ILE A 115 -5.77 -0.29 26.56
N THR A 116 -5.68 1.02 26.32
CA THR A 116 -6.83 1.91 26.21
C THR A 116 -6.80 2.61 24.87
N VAL A 117 -7.93 2.60 24.17
CA VAL A 117 -8.10 3.31 22.90
C VAL A 117 -9.36 4.17 22.95
N GLU A 118 -9.33 5.30 22.26
CA GLU A 118 -10.47 6.21 22.13
C GLU A 118 -11.03 6.11 20.71
N GLN A 119 -12.36 6.10 20.61
CA GLN A 119 -13.06 6.16 19.34
C GLN A 119 -12.57 7.36 18.51
N SER A 120 -12.24 7.14 17.24
CA SER A 120 -11.86 8.19 16.29
C SER A 120 -10.60 8.99 16.67
N SER A 121 -9.82 8.52 17.63
CA SER A 121 -8.53 9.09 18.03
C SER A 121 -7.39 8.22 17.51
N PHE A 122 -6.28 8.86 17.10
CA PHE A 122 -5.04 8.15 16.78
C PHE A 122 -4.18 7.86 18.02
N ARG A 123 -4.60 8.34 19.20
CA ARG A 123 -3.90 8.08 20.46
C ARG A 123 -4.43 6.84 21.15
N SER A 124 -3.52 6.17 21.81
CA SER A 124 -3.74 4.94 22.57
C SER A 124 -2.79 4.92 23.74
N TRP A 125 -3.11 4.14 24.77
CA TRP A 125 -2.26 3.97 25.94
C TRP A 125 -2.03 2.49 26.20
N ILE A 126 -0.77 2.05 26.11
CA ILE A 126 -0.35 0.70 26.48
C ILE A 126 0.44 0.83 27.79
N ASN A 127 0.01 0.15 28.85
CA ASN A 127 0.63 0.22 30.17
C ASN A 127 0.88 1.65 30.69
N LYS A 128 -0.05 2.56 30.37
CA LYS A 128 -0.03 4.02 30.67
C LYS A 128 0.93 4.86 29.83
N GLU A 129 1.71 4.25 28.94
CA GLU A 129 2.52 4.96 27.96
C GLU A 129 1.69 5.28 26.71
N GLU A 130 1.84 6.49 26.18
CA GLU A 130 1.09 6.92 25.00
C GLU A 130 1.74 6.39 23.72
N HIS A 131 0.92 5.81 22.85
CA HIS A 131 1.31 5.35 21.52
C HIS A 131 0.40 5.96 20.44
N LYS A 132 0.96 6.16 19.25
CA LYS A 132 0.24 6.62 18.07
C LYS A 132 -0.11 5.42 17.18
N MET A 133 -1.40 5.27 16.87
CA MET A 133 -1.91 4.30 15.91
C MET A 133 -1.78 4.82 14.47
N THR A 134 -1.65 3.91 13.52
CA THR A 134 -1.68 4.24 12.07
C THR A 134 -3.11 4.43 11.55
N GLN A 135 -4.11 3.86 12.24
CA GLN A 135 -5.52 4.02 11.94
C GLN A 135 -6.32 4.18 13.24
N ALA A 136 -7.19 5.17 13.29
CA ALA A 136 -8.06 5.40 14.44
C ALA A 136 -9.13 4.31 14.57
N PRO A 137 -9.51 3.89 15.79
CA PRO A 137 -10.61 2.96 16.00
C PRO A 137 -11.93 3.51 15.46
N ILE A 138 -12.74 2.64 14.85
CA ILE A 138 -14.02 3.02 14.25
C ILE A 138 -15.17 2.26 14.91
N ILE A 139 -16.37 2.85 14.90
CA ILE A 139 -17.59 2.11 15.22
C ILE A 139 -18.15 1.52 13.94
N PHE A 140 -18.37 0.21 13.93
CA PHE A 140 -19.05 -0.51 12.85
C PHE A 140 -19.98 -1.55 13.49
N ASN A 141 -21.24 -1.63 13.03
CA ASN A 141 -22.26 -2.52 13.59
C ASN A 141 -22.30 -2.52 15.14
N GLN A 142 -22.34 -1.34 15.74
CA GLN A 142 -22.40 -1.13 17.20
C GLN A 142 -21.19 -1.65 18.00
N SER A 143 -20.11 -2.05 17.32
CA SER A 143 -18.87 -2.50 17.94
C SER A 143 -17.72 -1.55 17.60
N LEU A 144 -16.78 -1.40 18.52
CA LEU A 144 -15.52 -0.72 18.24
C LEU A 144 -14.56 -1.67 17.52
N TYR A 145 -14.03 -1.23 16.40
CA TYR A 145 -13.07 -1.94 15.57
C TYR A 145 -11.71 -1.27 15.65
N ILE A 146 -10.66 -2.09 15.68
CA ILE A 146 -9.27 -1.68 15.73
C ILE A 146 -8.46 -2.45 14.68
N SER A 147 -7.36 -1.87 14.20
CA SER A 147 -6.44 -2.54 13.28
C SER A 147 -5.91 -3.82 13.91
N LEU A 148 -6.07 -4.94 13.20
CA LEU A 148 -5.63 -6.25 13.68
C LEU A 148 -4.13 -6.27 13.95
N ARG A 149 -3.34 -5.62 13.08
CA ARG A 149 -1.89 -5.47 13.26
C ARG A 149 -1.57 -4.77 14.56
N TYR A 150 -2.16 -3.60 14.79
CA TYR A 150 -1.91 -2.82 15.99
C TYR A 150 -2.35 -3.55 17.27
N ALA A 151 -3.52 -4.21 17.24
CA ALA A 151 -3.99 -5.00 18.39
C ALA A 151 -3.08 -6.22 18.67
N SER A 152 -2.56 -6.85 17.62
CA SER A 152 -1.61 -7.97 17.73
C SER A 152 -0.26 -7.52 18.31
N GLU A 153 0.29 -6.42 17.79
CA GLU A 153 1.54 -5.82 18.29
C GLU A 153 1.44 -5.43 19.77
N ALA A 154 0.30 -4.87 20.21
CA ALA A 154 0.08 -4.55 21.60
C ALA A 154 0.16 -5.77 22.54
N LEU A 155 -0.24 -6.95 22.05
CA LEU A 155 -0.11 -8.23 22.75
C LEU A 155 1.26 -8.90 22.57
N GLY A 156 2.17 -8.30 21.80
CA GLY A 156 3.45 -8.90 21.44
C GLY A 156 3.31 -10.08 20.47
N LEU A 157 2.25 -10.13 19.68
CA LEU A 157 2.03 -11.14 18.65
C LEU A 157 2.66 -10.69 17.33
N SER A 158 3.28 -11.63 16.61
CA SER A 158 3.68 -11.42 15.22
C SER A 158 2.51 -11.69 14.28
N ILE A 159 2.48 -11.01 13.13
CA ILE A 159 1.40 -11.10 12.14
C ILE A 159 1.94 -11.41 10.75
N GLN A 160 1.52 -12.52 10.16
CA GLN A 160 1.81 -12.86 8.77
C GLN A 160 0.54 -12.77 7.92
N TYR A 161 0.67 -12.18 6.73
CA TYR A 161 -0.41 -12.12 5.76
C TYR A 161 -0.11 -13.03 4.57
N ASP A 162 -1.07 -13.88 4.23
CA ASP A 162 -1.11 -14.58 2.95
C ASP A 162 -2.24 -13.98 2.09
N LYS A 163 -1.96 -13.81 0.80
CA LYS A 163 -2.89 -13.20 -0.16
C LYS A 163 -3.54 -14.32 -0.98
N ASN A 164 -4.88 -14.29 -1.02
CA ASN A 164 -5.76 -15.14 -1.84
C ASN A 164 -5.95 -16.60 -1.36
N PRO A 165 -6.86 -16.86 -0.40
CA PRO A 165 -7.71 -15.91 0.35
C PRO A 165 -6.88 -15.12 1.37
N ILE A 166 -7.40 -14.00 1.88
CA ILE A 166 -6.71 -13.24 2.93
C ILE A 166 -6.67 -14.09 4.19
N SER A 167 -5.49 -14.64 4.48
CA SER A 167 -5.24 -15.40 5.70
C SER A 167 -4.25 -14.61 6.55
N VAL A 168 -4.58 -14.45 7.82
CA VAL A 168 -3.76 -13.76 8.80
C VAL A 168 -3.37 -14.78 9.85
N PHE A 169 -2.07 -14.94 10.07
CA PHE A 169 -1.56 -15.85 11.08
C PHE A 169 -0.93 -15.07 12.22
N LEU A 170 -1.37 -15.37 13.44
CA LEU A 170 -0.91 -14.79 14.69
C LEU A 170 -0.06 -15.81 15.44
N TYR A 171 1.07 -15.35 15.94
CA TYR A 171 2.01 -16.19 16.70
C TYR A 171 2.47 -15.46 17.95
N GLN A 172 2.53 -16.20 19.06
CA GLN A 172 3.17 -15.70 20.28
C GLN A 172 4.68 -15.63 20.03
N LEU A 173 5.25 -14.43 20.14
CA LEU A 173 6.70 -14.29 20.12
C LEU A 173 7.26 -14.77 21.45
N ASP A 174 8.22 -15.71 21.40
CA ASP A 174 9.09 -15.98 22.54
C ASP A 174 9.79 -14.68 22.95
N ASN A 175 10.03 -14.49 24.25
CA ASN A 175 10.78 -13.34 24.76
C ASN A 175 12.17 -13.24 24.13
N ASP A 176 12.81 -14.37 23.82
CA ASP A 176 14.09 -14.37 23.12
C ASP A 176 13.94 -13.84 21.70
N PHE A 177 12.94 -14.31 20.94
CA PHE A 177 12.61 -13.78 19.62
C PHE A 177 12.25 -12.30 19.61
N LYS A 178 11.53 -11.82 20.63
CA LYS A 178 11.23 -10.40 20.78
C LYS A 178 12.51 -9.57 20.91
N ARG A 179 13.43 -9.96 21.80
CA ARG A 179 14.70 -9.27 22.01
C ARG A 179 15.58 -9.25 20.75
N ILE A 180 15.53 -10.32 19.97
CA ILE A 180 16.24 -10.44 18.70
C ILE A 180 15.70 -9.45 17.67
N ILE A 181 14.37 -9.40 17.51
CA ILE A 181 13.72 -8.45 16.60
C ILE A 181 14.04 -7.01 17.01
N GLU A 182 13.97 -6.70 18.30
CA GLU A 182 14.35 -5.39 18.85
C GLU A 182 15.82 -5.06 18.54
N SER A 183 16.74 -5.98 18.82
CA SER A 183 18.17 -5.80 18.54
C SER A 183 18.47 -5.56 17.06
N ILE A 184 17.85 -6.31 16.15
CA ILE A 184 18.01 -6.11 14.70
C ILE A 184 17.40 -4.76 14.28
N SER A 185 16.27 -4.38 14.87
CA SER A 185 15.62 -3.10 14.57
C SER A 185 16.46 -1.92 15.02
N ASP A 186 17.09 -2.00 16.20
CA ASP A 186 17.99 -0.97 16.73
C ASP A 186 19.24 -0.79 15.86
N HIS A 187 19.75 -1.88 15.27
CA HIS A 187 20.95 -1.87 14.41
C HIS A 187 20.62 -1.83 12.90
N ARG A 188 19.35 -1.66 12.53
CA ARG A 188 18.87 -1.70 11.15
C ARG A 188 19.70 -0.82 10.21
N ASN A 189 19.93 0.42 10.61
CA ASN A 189 20.64 1.39 9.76
C ASN A 189 22.09 0.96 9.50
N GLU A 190 22.78 0.41 10.51
CA GLU A 190 24.14 -0.11 10.36
C GLU A 190 24.16 -1.28 9.37
N ILE A 191 23.24 -2.23 9.54
CA ILE A 191 23.12 -3.41 8.67
C ILE A 191 22.84 -3.00 7.22
N GLU A 192 21.83 -2.14 7.02
CA GLU A 192 21.40 -1.67 5.71
C GLU A 192 22.50 -0.91 4.97
N GLN A 193 23.22 -0.01 5.65
CA GLN A 193 24.30 0.75 5.03
C GLN A 193 25.52 -0.12 4.73
N LYS A 194 25.95 -0.94 5.68
CA LYS A 194 27.16 -1.77 5.56
C LYS A 194 27.06 -2.74 4.39
N HIS A 195 25.88 -3.31 4.17
CA HIS A 195 25.65 -4.31 3.12
C HIS A 195 24.95 -3.76 1.89
N SER A 196 24.64 -2.45 1.86
CA SER A 196 23.87 -1.85 0.76
C SER A 196 22.58 -2.63 0.48
N ILE A 197 21.79 -2.85 1.53
CA ILE A 197 20.48 -3.52 1.48
C ILE A 197 19.39 -2.69 2.16
N LYS A 198 18.13 -3.09 2.00
CA LYS A 198 16.99 -2.67 2.81
C LYS A 198 16.32 -3.89 3.42
N ILE A 199 16.04 -3.84 4.72
CA ILE A 199 15.27 -4.86 5.40
C ILE A 199 13.78 -4.53 5.23
N LEU A 200 13.06 -5.36 4.48
CA LEU A 200 11.64 -5.18 4.18
C LEU A 200 10.77 -5.64 5.34
N TYR A 201 11.08 -6.83 5.87
CA TYR A 201 10.25 -7.48 6.88
C TYR A 201 11.09 -8.37 7.79
N ILE A 202 10.71 -8.43 9.07
CA ILE A 202 11.32 -9.32 10.06
C ILE A 202 10.15 -10.02 10.76
N SER A 203 10.19 -11.35 10.84
CA SER A 203 9.16 -12.13 11.51
C SER A 203 9.69 -13.42 12.08
N VAL A 204 8.85 -14.12 12.83
CA VAL A 204 9.18 -15.43 13.39
C VAL A 204 8.06 -16.39 13.03
N LEU A 205 8.44 -17.54 12.49
CA LEU A 205 7.52 -18.60 12.09
C LEU A 205 8.17 -19.94 12.42
N ASN A 206 7.42 -20.86 13.03
CA ASN A 206 7.88 -22.21 13.37
C ASN A 206 9.23 -22.22 14.12
N ASN A 207 9.39 -21.29 15.07
CA ASN A 207 10.63 -21.14 15.85
C ASN A 207 11.87 -20.81 14.98
N ARG A 208 11.67 -20.18 13.82
CA ARG A 208 12.72 -19.61 12.97
C ARG A 208 12.48 -18.13 12.76
N LEU A 209 13.55 -17.36 12.79
CA LEU A 209 13.53 -15.95 12.41
C LEU A 209 13.62 -15.85 10.89
N TRP A 210 12.68 -15.14 10.29
CA TRP A 210 12.60 -14.83 8.86
C TRP A 210 12.89 -13.36 8.66
N ILE A 211 13.90 -13.05 7.85
CA ILE A 211 14.23 -11.68 7.48
C ILE A 211 14.16 -11.60 5.97
N GLU A 212 13.31 -10.70 5.48
CA GLU A 212 13.20 -10.37 4.07
C GLU A 212 13.99 -9.10 3.78
N ILE A 213 14.95 -9.21 2.86
CA ILE A 213 15.84 -8.11 2.47
C ILE A 213 15.81 -7.88 0.95
N ARG A 214 16.12 -6.65 0.53
CA ARG A 214 16.32 -6.26 -0.87
C ARG A 214 17.62 -5.49 -1.04
N SER A 215 18.17 -5.45 -2.26
CA SER A 215 19.32 -4.61 -2.59
C SER A 215 18.99 -3.11 -2.47
N TYR A 216 19.96 -2.30 -2.06
CA TYR A 216 19.85 -0.85 -2.00
C TYR A 216 20.15 -0.25 -3.38
N GLY A 217 19.19 0.47 -3.95
CA GLY A 217 19.41 1.33 -5.11
C GLY A 217 19.21 0.71 -6.49
N ASP A 218 19.02 -0.61 -6.65
CA ASP A 218 18.94 -1.20 -8.00
C ASP A 218 17.83 -2.22 -8.24
N ILE A 219 17.44 -2.18 -9.52
CA ILE A 219 16.67 -3.11 -10.33
C ILE A 219 17.51 -4.41 -10.45
N GLU A 220 16.87 -5.57 -10.28
CA GLU A 220 17.38 -6.93 -10.58
C GLU A 220 18.89 -7.17 -10.37
N ARG A 221 19.35 -7.20 -9.10
CA ARG A 221 20.66 -7.77 -8.75
C ARG A 221 20.49 -9.04 -7.91
N VAL A 222 21.15 -10.11 -8.35
CA VAL A 222 21.28 -11.39 -7.65
C VAL A 222 22.38 -11.27 -6.58
N PHE A 223 22.12 -11.78 -5.37
CA PHE A 223 23.11 -11.81 -4.28
C PHE A 223 24.04 -13.02 -4.41
N THR A 224 25.35 -12.84 -4.23
CA THR A 224 26.27 -14.00 -4.20
C THR A 224 26.23 -14.70 -2.84
N GLN A 225 26.59 -15.98 -2.79
CA GLN A 225 26.59 -16.74 -1.53
C GLN A 225 27.52 -16.12 -0.47
N GLU A 226 28.61 -15.49 -0.90
CA GLU A 226 29.52 -14.75 0.00
C GLU A 226 28.84 -13.52 0.62
N GLU A 227 28.00 -12.81 -0.13
CA GLU A 227 27.25 -11.66 0.37
C GLU A 227 26.18 -12.09 1.37
N ILE A 228 25.45 -13.16 1.05
CA ILE A 228 24.47 -13.80 1.93
C ILE A 228 25.13 -14.19 3.25
N GLN A 229 26.32 -14.81 3.19
CA GLN A 229 27.06 -15.21 4.37
C GLN A 229 27.55 -13.99 5.17
N ALA A 230 28.08 -12.95 4.53
CA ALA A 230 28.56 -11.75 5.21
C ALA A 230 27.45 -10.98 5.94
N ILE A 231 26.24 -10.96 5.35
CA ILE A 231 25.03 -10.42 5.99
C ILE A 231 24.68 -11.26 7.22
N SER A 232 24.64 -12.58 7.05
CA SER A 232 24.32 -13.52 8.13
C SER A 232 25.29 -13.39 9.30
N ASP A 233 26.59 -13.34 9.04
CA ASP A 233 27.64 -13.17 10.05
C ASP A 233 27.50 -11.85 10.82
N THR A 234 27.12 -10.78 10.14
CA THR A 234 26.87 -9.48 10.79
C THR A 234 25.68 -9.57 11.74
N ILE A 235 24.59 -10.24 11.31
CA ILE A 235 23.42 -10.47 12.16
C ILE A 235 23.80 -11.34 13.36
N TYR A 236 24.52 -12.45 13.16
CA TYR A 236 24.99 -13.30 14.27
C TYR A 236 25.84 -12.53 15.29
N LYS A 237 26.73 -11.65 14.82
CA LYS A 237 27.55 -10.81 15.69
C LYS A 237 26.70 -9.87 16.56
N ILE A 238 25.64 -9.30 16.00
CA ILE A 238 24.71 -8.42 16.73
C ILE A 238 23.92 -9.22 17.77
N LEU A 239 23.47 -10.43 17.43
CA LEU A 239 22.64 -11.25 18.31
C LEU A 239 23.41 -11.89 19.47
N GLY A 240 24.71 -12.11 19.33
CA GLY A 240 25.55 -12.68 20.40
C GLY A 240 25.21 -14.12 20.81
N LYS A 241 24.34 -14.80 20.05
CA LYS A 241 23.93 -16.21 20.23
C LYS A 241 23.68 -16.86 18.87
N THR A 242 23.94 -18.17 18.76
CA THR A 242 23.61 -18.98 17.59
C THR A 242 22.12 -19.32 17.62
N ILE A 243 21.35 -18.68 16.76
CA ILE A 243 19.92 -18.94 16.59
C ILE A 243 19.73 -19.36 15.15
N ASP A 244 19.02 -20.47 14.94
CA ASP A 244 18.68 -20.94 13.60
C ASP A 244 17.70 -19.94 12.98
N PHE A 245 18.21 -19.09 12.08
CA PHE A 245 17.40 -18.16 11.30
C PHE A 245 17.52 -18.47 9.81
N GLU A 246 16.45 -18.17 9.09
CA GLU A 246 16.34 -18.37 7.65
C GLU A 246 16.33 -16.99 6.98
N LEU A 247 17.40 -16.70 6.24
CA LEU A 247 17.49 -15.47 5.46
C LEU A 247 16.78 -15.70 4.13
N SER A 248 15.62 -15.07 3.95
CA SER A 248 14.90 -15.09 2.69
C SER A 248 15.24 -13.84 1.91
N ILE A 249 15.88 -14.01 0.76
CA ILE A 249 16.28 -12.87 -0.08
C ILE A 249 15.25 -12.72 -1.18
N GLN A 250 14.60 -11.56 -1.19
CA GLN A 250 13.71 -11.20 -2.26
C GLN A 250 14.50 -10.49 -3.35
N GLU A 251 14.86 -11.22 -4.39
CA GLU A 251 15.33 -10.64 -5.65
C GLU A 251 14.11 -10.02 -6.35
N CYS A 252 14.03 -8.68 -6.44
CA CYS A 252 12.99 -8.02 -7.23
C CYS A 252 13.14 -8.42 -8.72
N CYS A 253 12.11 -8.62 -9.57
CA CYS A 253 10.65 -8.62 -9.39
C CYS A 253 9.94 -9.35 -10.57
N THR A 254 8.88 -10.15 -10.33
CA THR A 254 7.89 -10.50 -11.39
C THR A 254 6.73 -9.49 -11.51
N ARG A 255 6.80 -8.32 -10.84
CA ARG A 255 5.85 -7.20 -10.97
C ARG A 255 6.51 -5.84 -10.76
N ASP A 256 6.09 -4.87 -11.56
CA ASP A 256 6.60 -3.50 -11.57
C ASP A 256 6.51 -2.81 -10.21
N ALA A 257 7.48 -1.94 -9.95
CA ALA A 257 7.42 -1.01 -8.84
C ALA A 257 6.26 -0.03 -9.07
N ASP A 258 5.25 -0.05 -8.19
CA ASP A 258 4.24 1.02 -8.14
C ASP A 258 4.95 2.33 -7.76
N PHE A 259 5.28 3.09 -8.80
CA PHE A 259 5.86 4.44 -8.84
C PHE A 259 7.33 4.58 -8.41
N THR A 260 8.19 4.77 -9.41
CA THR A 260 9.49 5.45 -9.28
C THR A 260 9.57 6.57 -10.33
N GLY A 261 9.76 7.81 -9.89
CA GLY A 261 10.04 8.96 -10.75
C GLY A 261 11.30 9.67 -10.26
N ILE A 262 12.08 10.23 -11.20
CA ILE A 262 13.25 11.05 -10.88
C ILE A 262 12.75 12.49 -10.65
N VAL A 263 12.99 13.05 -9.47
CA VAL A 263 12.84 14.49 -9.26
C VAL A 263 14.01 15.17 -9.97
N THR A 264 13.76 15.69 -11.17
CA THR A 264 14.79 16.37 -11.97
C THR A 264 14.90 17.87 -11.67
N GLU A 265 13.95 18.45 -10.92
CA GLU A 265 14.00 19.86 -10.49
C GLU A 265 13.06 20.10 -9.30
N ILE A 266 13.48 20.92 -8.33
CA ILE A 266 12.63 21.42 -7.23
C ILE A 266 12.34 22.90 -7.53
N ASP A 267 11.12 23.19 -7.98
CA ASP A 267 10.64 24.56 -8.16
C ASP A 267 10.18 25.12 -6.80
N ILE A 268 11.07 25.86 -6.13
CA ILE A 268 10.81 26.45 -4.81
C ILE A 268 9.76 27.57 -4.91
N GLU A 269 9.53 28.16 -6.08
CA GLU A 269 8.63 29.31 -6.23
C GLU A 269 7.15 28.94 -6.45
N LYS A 270 6.80 27.66 -6.63
CA LYS A 270 5.41 27.21 -6.81
C LYS A 270 4.77 26.47 -5.63
N ASN A 271 5.54 26.13 -4.60
CA ASN A 271 5.04 25.39 -3.42
C ASN A 271 5.08 26.26 -2.16
N GLY A 272 4.52 27.47 -2.25
CA GLY A 272 4.57 28.53 -1.24
C GLY A 272 4.56 28.08 0.23
N PHE A 273 5.78 27.95 0.77
CA PHE A 273 6.10 28.08 2.19
C PHE A 273 6.97 29.32 2.36
#